data_AF-A0A7Y6ZME3-F1
#
_entry.id   AF-A0A7Y6ZME3-F1
#
_cell.length_a   1.000
_cell.length_b   1.000
_cell.length_c   1.000
_cell.angle_alpha   90.00
_cell.angle_beta   90.00
_cell.angle_gamma   90.00
#
_symmetry.space_group_name_H-M   'P 1'
#
loop_
_entity.id
_entity.type
_entity.pdbx_description
1 polymer ?
#
loop_
_entity_poly.entity_id
_entity_poly.type
_entity_poly.pdbx_seq_one_letter_code
_entity_poly.pdbx_strand_id
1 'polypeptide(L)'
;MDLITPGQGLWIWQVGGAFLLVGYAGFWLYAMIDLIKSDFRAPHEKMMWLLILLFTTPFGVFLYLAMSRNHKEKRKFQPDFSRKHQL
;
A
#
# COMPACT_ATOMS: atom_id res chain seq x y z
N MET A 1 29.59 -36.24 10.93
CA MET A 1 29.37 -35.24 9.85
C MET A 1 28.11 -34.45 10.21
N ASP A 2 28.05 -33.92 11.43
CA ASP A 2 26.79 -33.52 12.10
C ASP A 2 26.61 -32.00 12.17
N LEU A 3 27.43 -31.29 11.38
CA LEU A 3 27.48 -29.81 11.32
C LEU A 3 26.36 -29.21 10.45
N ILE A 4 25.53 -30.04 9.80
CA ILE A 4 24.45 -29.62 8.92
C ILE A 4 23.10 -30.20 9.36
N THR A 5 22.94 -30.55 10.64
CA THR A 5 21.64 -30.99 11.16
C THR A 5 20.87 -29.76 11.65
N PRO A 6 19.92 -29.20 10.88
CA PRO A 6 19.15 -28.08 11.35
C PRO A 6 18.29 -28.49 12.54
N GLY A 7 18.52 -27.87 13.70
CA GLY A 7 17.69 -28.07 14.89
C GLY A 7 16.25 -27.62 14.65
N GLN A 8 15.30 -28.12 15.45
CA GLN A 8 13.87 -27.82 15.33
C GLN A 8 13.55 -26.31 15.33
N GLY A 9 14.38 -25.49 15.99
CA GLY A 9 14.25 -24.03 16.00
C GLY A 9 14.42 -23.34 14.63
N LEU A 10 15.10 -23.97 13.66
CA LEU A 10 15.25 -23.42 12.31
C LEU A 10 13.92 -23.36 11.56
N TRP A 11 13.04 -24.34 11.77
CA TRP A 11 11.73 -24.38 11.12
C TRP A 11 10.84 -23.23 11.57
N ILE A 12 10.87 -22.90 12.86
CA ILE A 12 10.11 -21.77 13.42
C ILE A 12 10.58 -20.45 12.79
N TRP A 13 11.90 -20.26 12.70
CA TRP A 13 12.49 -19.09 12.05
C TRP A 13 12.14 -19.00 10.57
N GLN A 14 12.23 -20.11 9.83
CA GLN A 14 11.96 -20.16 8.39
C GLN A 14 10.49 -19.92 8.08
N VAL A 15 9.58 -20.61 8.77
CA VAL A 15 8.13 -20.48 8.54
C VAL A 15 7.64 -19.13 9.03
N GLY A 16 8.06 -18.69 10.22
CA GLY A 16 7.72 -17.37 10.74
C GLY A 16 8.24 -16.25 9.85
N GLY A 17 9.49 -16.35 9.38
CA GLY A 17 10.09 -15.41 8.45
C GLY A 17 9.35 -15.38 7.11
N ALA A 18 9.03 -16.54 6.53
CA ALA A 18 8.28 -16.62 5.27
C ALA A 18 6.88 -16.01 5.41
N PHE A 19 6.18 -16.29 6.52
CA PHE A 19 4.86 -15.72 6.79
C PHE A 19 4.90 -14.18 6.88
N LEU A 20 5.89 -13.62 7.60
CA LEU A 20 6.09 -12.17 7.66
C LEU A 20 6.41 -11.57 6.30
N LEU A 21 7.25 -12.22 5.51
CA LEU A 21 7.63 -11.77 4.17
C LEU A 21 6.43 -11.73 3.22
N VAL A 22 5.62 -12.80 3.21
CA VAL A 22 4.40 -12.89 2.41
C VAL A 22 3.36 -11.86 2.87
N GLY A 23 3.18 -11.71 4.19
CA GLY A 23 2.28 -10.71 4.76
C GLY A 23 2.69 -9.28 4.38
N TYR A 24 3.98 -8.97 4.50
CA TYR A 24 4.53 -7.67 4.09
C TYR A 24 4.41 -7.46 2.58
N ALA A 25 4.70 -8.47 1.75
CA ALA A 25 4.55 -8.37 0.30
C ALA A 25 3.09 -8.11 -0.12
N GLY A 26 2.12 -8.81 0.50
CA GLY A 26 0.70 -8.55 0.29
C GLY A 26 0.28 -7.15 0.71
N PHE A 27 0.79 -6.67 1.85
CA PHE A 27 0.53 -5.32 2.33
C PHE A 27 1.14 -4.24 1.43
N TRP A 28 2.35 -4.48 0.91
CA TRP A 28 3.01 -3.61 -0.06
C TRP A 28 2.24 -3.56 -1.40
N LEU A 29 1.80 -4.71 -1.91
CA LEU A 29 0.95 -4.78 -3.11
C LEU A 29 -0.37 -4.04 -2.92
N TYR A 30 -1.00 -4.18 -1.75
CA TYR A 30 -2.21 -3.44 -1.40
C TYR A 30 -1.99 -1.93 -1.52
N ALA A 31 -0.91 -1.40 -0.93
CA ALA A 31 -0.59 0.01 -1.03
C ALA A 31 -0.31 0.46 -2.47
N MET A 32 0.31 -0.40 -3.28
CA MET A 32 0.58 -0.09 -4.68
C MET A 32 -0.71 -0.03 -5.51
N ILE A 33 -1.67 -0.93 -5.26
CA ILE A 33 -3.00 -0.89 -5.88
C ILE A 33 -3.75 0.37 -5.45
N ASP A 34 -3.72 0.71 -4.15
CA ASP A 34 -4.34 1.92 -3.62
C ASP A 34 -3.73 3.19 -4.26
N LEU A 35 -2.42 3.23 -4.44
CA LEU A 35 -1.71 4.31 -5.11
C LEU A 35 -2.15 4.49 -6.57
N ILE A 36 -2.22 3.39 -7.34
CA ILE A 36 -2.63 3.44 -8.74
C ILE A 36 -4.10 3.87 -8.86
N LYS A 37 -4.98 3.40 -7.97
CA LYS A 37 -6.42 3.72 -8.01
C LYS A 37 -6.77 5.09 -7.43
N SER A 38 -5.90 5.69 -6.63
CA SER A 38 -6.16 6.97 -6.01
C SER A 38 -5.96 8.12 -6.99
N ASP A 39 -6.92 9.05 -6.97
CA ASP A 39 -6.80 10.36 -7.60
C ASP A 39 -6.13 11.33 -6.61
N PHE A 40 -5.01 11.88 -7.06
CA PHE A 40 -4.24 12.89 -6.33
C PHE A 40 -4.53 14.26 -6.92
N ARG A 41 -4.42 15.32 -6.10
CA ARG A 41 -4.72 16.69 -6.53
C ARG A 41 -3.83 17.15 -7.68
N ALA A 42 -2.58 16.66 -7.71
CA ALA A 42 -1.67 16.92 -8.80
C ALA A 42 -0.99 15.65 -9.33
N PRO A 43 -0.72 15.56 -10.64
CA PRO A 43 -0.10 14.37 -11.25
C PRO A 43 1.27 14.00 -10.66
N HIS A 44 2.07 15.00 -10.28
CA HIS A 44 3.42 14.79 -9.74
C HIS A 44 3.39 14.18 -8.33
N GLU A 45 2.35 14.41 -7.53
CA GLU A 45 2.23 13.83 -6.19
C GLU A 45 2.12 12.31 -6.24
N LYS A 46 1.41 11.77 -7.24
CA LYS A 46 1.30 10.33 -7.45
C LYS A 46 2.66 9.69 -7.70
N MET A 47 3.49 10.34 -8.52
CA MET A 47 4.85 9.89 -8.81
C MET A 47 5.77 10.01 -7.59
N MET A 48 5.65 11.09 -6.81
CA MET A 48 6.38 11.25 -5.55
C MET A 48 6.05 10.14 -4.55
N TRP A 49 4.75 9.83 -4.35
CA TRP A 49 4.33 8.75 -3.47
C TRP A 49 4.78 7.38 -3.97
N LEU A 50 4.82 7.16 -5.29
CA LEU A 50 5.38 5.94 -5.89
C LEU A 50 6.87 5.78 -5.54
N LEU A 51 7.65 6.85 -5.69
CA LEU A 51 9.08 6.83 -5.37
C LEU A 51 9.31 6.55 -3.88
N ILE A 52 8.57 7.21 -3.00
CA ILE A 52 8.65 6.96 -1.54
C ILE A 52 8.30 5.50 -1.23
N LEU A 53 7.24 4.96 -1.83
CA LEU A 53 6.79 3.58 -1.62
C LEU A 53 7.85 2.54 -2.06
N LEU A 54 8.57 2.82 -3.15
CA LEU A 54 9.61 1.94 -3.70
C LEU A 54 10.94 2.05 -2.94
N PHE A 55 11.43 3.27 -2.70
CA PHE A 55 12.78 3.51 -2.20
C PHE A 55 12.89 3.52 -0.67
N THR A 56 11.79 3.72 0.06
CA THR A 56 11.80 3.75 1.54
C THR A 56 11.35 2.43 2.15
N THR A 57 11.38 1.32 1.41
CA THR A 57 11.05 0.00 1.97
C THR A 57 11.95 -0.33 3.17
N PRO A 58 11.42 -0.91 4.27
CA PRO A 58 10.04 -1.37 4.45
C PRO A 58 9.05 -0.27 4.92
N PHE A 59 9.54 0.89 5.34
CA PHE A 59 8.74 1.96 5.93
C PHE A 59 7.85 2.71 4.93
N GLY A 60 8.18 2.67 3.64
CA GLY A 60 7.48 3.39 2.58
C GLY A 60 5.98 3.08 2.53
N VAL A 61 5.58 1.84 2.82
CA VAL A 61 4.17 1.43 2.87
C VAL A 61 3.42 2.14 3.99
N PHE A 62 4.02 2.18 5.17
CA PHE A 62 3.43 2.84 6.34
C PHE A 62 3.35 4.35 6.13
N LEU A 63 4.41 4.96 5.61
CA LEU A 63 4.46 6.39 5.31
C LEU A 63 3.40 6.77 4.27
N TYR A 64 3.28 5.97 3.20
CA TYR A 64 2.26 6.14 2.18
C TYR A 64 0.84 6.10 2.78
N LEU A 65 0.49 5.03 3.50
CA LEU A 65 -0.89 4.85 3.98
C LEU A 65 -1.28 5.87 5.06
N ALA A 66 -0.33 6.32 5.87
CA ALA A 66 -0.56 7.30 6.92
C ALA A 66 -0.70 8.73 6.36
N MET A 67 0.19 9.14 5.45
CA MET A 67 0.33 10.55 5.08
C MET A 67 -0.30 10.89 3.73
N SER A 68 -0.38 9.95 2.77
CA SER A 68 -0.93 10.23 1.44
C SER A 68 -2.40 10.68 1.45
N ARG A 69 -3.16 10.31 2.48
CA ARG A 69 -4.60 10.64 2.62
C ARG A 69 -4.89 12.12 2.53
N ASN A 70 -3.98 12.98 3.01
CA ASN A 70 -4.15 14.43 2.97
C ASN A 70 -3.93 15.02 1.57
N HIS A 71 -3.20 14.30 0.71
CA HIS A 71 -2.87 14.68 -0.66
C HIS A 71 -3.86 14.13 -1.69
N LYS A 72 -4.65 13.12 -1.32
CA LYS A 72 -5.72 12.58 -2.17
C LYS A 72 -6.82 13.63 -2.39
N GLU A 73 -7.46 13.58 -3.55
CA GLU A 73 -8.58 14.46 -3.85
C GLU A 73 -9.82 14.06 -3.04
N LYS A 74 -10.48 15.05 -2.43
CA LYS A 74 -11.70 14.80 -1.66
C LYS A 74 -12.85 14.56 -2.63
N ARG A 75 -13.51 13.41 -2.52
CA ARG A 75 -14.74 13.11 -3.27
C ARG A 75 -15.82 14.14 -2.91
N LYS A 76 -16.13 15.06 -3.83
CA LYS A 76 -17.24 16.01 -3.70
C LYS A 76 -18.51 15.33 -4.21
N PHE A 77 -19.48 15.11 -3.34
CA PHE A 77 -20.80 14.67 -3.75
C PHE A 77 -21.52 15.85 -4.42
N GLN A 78 -21.65 15.81 -5.75
CA GLN A 78 -22.39 16.80 -6.53
C GLN A 78 -23.61 16.12 -7.18
N PRO A 79 -24.73 15.98 -6.45
CA PRO A 79 -25.96 15.40 -7.01
C PRO A 79 -26.61 16.37 -8.01
N ASP A 80 -26.87 15.90 -9.22
CA ASP A 80 -27.66 16.65 -10.21
C ASP A 80 -29.15 16.49 -9.90
N PHE A 81 -29.71 17.47 -9.19
CA PHE A 81 -31.15 17.56 -8.92
C PHE A 81 -31.91 18.36 -10.00
N SER A 82 -31.24 18.85 -11.05
CA SER A 82 -31.80 19.84 -11.97
C SER A 82 -32.75 19.25 -13.03
N ARG A 83 -32.93 17.92 -13.07
CA ARG A 83 -33.64 17.22 -14.16
C ARG A 83 -35.14 16.98 -13.92
N LYS A 84 -35.84 17.78 -13.10
CA LYS A 84 -37.22 17.45 -12.67
C LYS A 84 -38.35 18.44 -12.97
N HIS A 85 -38.14 19.49 -13.77
CA HIS A 85 -39.17 20.51 -14.02
C HIS A 85 -39.43 20.88 -15.49
N GLN A 86 -39.27 19.92 -16.41
CA GLN A 86 -39.69 20.09 -17.81
C GLN A 86 -40.64 18.96 -18.22
N LEU A 87 -41.84 18.98 -17.64
CA LEU A 87 -43.03 18.26 -18.11
C LEU A 87 -44.22 19.22 -18.05
#